data_AF-A0A7W0SIP6-F1
#
_entry.id   AF-A0A7W0SIP6-F1
#
_cell.length_a   1.000
_cell.length_b   1.000
_cell.length_c   1.000
_cell.angle_alpha   90.00
_cell.angle_beta   90.00
_cell.angle_gamma   90.00
#
_symmetry.space_group_name_H-M   'P 1'
#
loop_
_entity.id
_entity.type
_entity.pdbx_description
1 polymer ?
#
loop_
_entity_poly.entity_id
_entity_poly.type
_entity_poly.pdbx_seq_one_letter_code
_entity_poly.pdbx_strand_id
1 'polypeptide(L)'
;IKKHIGGRAHEHPALQFFFGVGPDEIESDKAAKLYEDASPINHLTKDDPPIRLTYTGQDEPSEKAGDGMHSQKFGTILKAEMEKFGISCEMIVAPGMNIDEHMKFLVKHLRPKT
;
A
#
# COMPACT_ATOMS: atom_id res chain seq x y z
N ILE A 1 -9.23 0.45 -3.70
CA ILE A 1 -8.76 0.47 -5.11
C ILE A 1 -9.69 1.28 -6.03
N LYS A 2 -10.98 0.90 -6.18
CA LYS A 2 -11.96 1.60 -7.05
C LYS A 2 -11.95 3.13 -6.92
N LYS A 3 -12.04 3.64 -5.69
CA LYS A 3 -12.09 5.09 -5.38
C LYS A 3 -10.83 5.87 -5.77
N HIS A 4 -9.65 5.30 -5.55
CA HIS A 4 -8.38 6.03 -5.60
C HIS A 4 -7.58 5.79 -6.90
N ILE A 5 -7.74 4.62 -7.49
CA ILE A 5 -7.04 4.22 -8.72
C ILE A 5 -7.99 4.28 -9.92
N GLY A 6 -9.21 3.78 -9.75
CA GLY A 6 -10.20 3.67 -10.82
C GLY A 6 -9.93 2.49 -11.77
N GLY A 7 -10.59 2.52 -12.92
CA GLY A 7 -10.45 1.50 -13.97
C GLY A 7 -10.68 0.08 -13.45
N ARG A 8 -9.91 -0.86 -14.03
CA ARG A 8 -10.00 -2.30 -13.75
C ARG A 8 -8.94 -2.79 -12.75
N ALA A 9 -8.27 -1.88 -12.04
CA ALA A 9 -7.23 -2.19 -11.06
C ALA A 9 -7.72 -3.10 -9.91
N HIS A 10 -9.02 -3.06 -9.62
CA HIS A 10 -9.66 -3.83 -8.57
C HIS A 10 -10.08 -5.24 -9.00
N GLU A 11 -9.88 -5.61 -10.28
CA GLU A 11 -10.36 -6.87 -10.87
C GLU A 11 -9.27 -7.96 -10.89
N HIS A 12 -8.18 -7.80 -10.12
CA HIS A 12 -7.14 -8.83 -10.08
C HIS A 12 -7.68 -10.11 -9.42
N PRO A 13 -7.62 -11.29 -10.09
CA PRO A 13 -8.21 -12.54 -9.54
C PRO A 13 -7.67 -12.94 -8.17
N ALA A 14 -6.41 -12.62 -7.87
CA ALA A 14 -5.81 -12.91 -6.57
C ALA A 14 -6.55 -12.26 -5.39
N LEU A 15 -7.26 -11.15 -5.58
CA LEU A 15 -7.95 -10.45 -4.49
C LEU A 15 -9.01 -11.34 -3.84
N GLN A 16 -9.75 -12.13 -4.64
CA GLN A 16 -10.76 -13.06 -4.10
C GLN A 16 -10.12 -14.07 -3.14
N PHE A 17 -8.98 -14.64 -3.54
CA PHE A 17 -8.24 -15.62 -2.75
C PHE A 17 -7.60 -14.99 -1.50
N PHE A 18 -7.03 -13.79 -1.62
CA PHE A 18 -6.43 -13.08 -0.48
C PHE A 18 -7.44 -12.80 0.64
N PHE A 19 -8.69 -12.48 0.27
CA PHE A 19 -9.74 -12.16 1.23
C PHE A 19 -10.65 -13.34 1.56
N GLY A 20 -10.43 -14.52 0.96
CA GLY A 20 -11.27 -15.70 1.19
C GLY A 20 -12.74 -15.47 0.84
N VAL A 21 -13.02 -14.69 -0.21
CA VAL A 21 -14.37 -14.36 -0.65
C VAL A 21 -14.70 -15.09 -1.96
N GLY A 22 -15.93 -15.61 -2.06
CA GLY A 22 -16.42 -16.21 -3.30
C GLY A 22 -16.62 -15.16 -4.42
N PRO A 23 -16.73 -15.59 -5.70
CA PRO A 23 -16.96 -14.68 -6.82
C PRO A 23 -18.20 -13.79 -6.66
N ASP A 24 -19.27 -14.33 -6.08
CA ASP A 24 -20.53 -13.61 -5.86
C ASP A 24 -20.51 -12.75 -4.58
N GLU A 25 -19.45 -12.83 -3.76
CA GLU A 25 -19.34 -12.11 -2.50
C GLU A 25 -18.46 -10.84 -2.59
N ILE A 26 -17.80 -10.57 -3.72
CA ILE A 26 -16.79 -9.50 -3.87
C ILE A 26 -17.32 -8.11 -3.51
N GLU A 27 -18.59 -7.86 -3.81
CA GLU A 27 -19.26 -6.57 -3.53
C GLU A 27 -20.15 -6.63 -2.27
N SER A 28 -20.06 -7.72 -1.49
CA SER A 28 -20.87 -7.88 -0.27
C SER A 28 -20.35 -7.02 0.89
N ASP A 29 -21.23 -6.73 1.85
CA ASP A 29 -20.84 -6.06 3.11
C ASP A 29 -19.76 -6.82 3.88
N LYS A 30 -19.76 -8.15 3.78
CA LYS A 30 -18.73 -9.02 4.37
C LYS A 30 -17.37 -8.73 3.73
N ALA A 31 -17.30 -8.72 2.40
CA ALA A 31 -16.08 -8.41 1.68
C ALA A 31 -15.61 -6.97 1.95
N ALA A 32 -16.53 -6.00 1.96
CA ALA A 32 -16.21 -4.61 2.28
C ALA A 32 -15.56 -4.47 3.66
N LYS A 33 -16.09 -5.15 4.69
CA LYS A 33 -15.49 -5.17 6.04
C LYS A 33 -14.09 -5.79 6.05
N LEU A 34 -13.87 -6.87 5.30
CA LEU A 34 -12.55 -7.50 5.18
C LEU A 34 -11.54 -6.58 4.48
N TYR A 35 -11.97 -5.86 3.43
CA TYR A 35 -11.10 -4.92 2.71
C TYR A 35 -10.72 -3.74 3.60
N GLU A 36 -11.68 -3.23 4.40
CA GLU A 36 -11.46 -2.14 5.34
C GLU A 36 -10.49 -2.55 6.45
N ASP A 37 -10.70 -3.71 7.05
CA ASP A 37 -9.87 -4.23 8.14
C ASP A 37 -8.45 -4.61 7.67
N ALA A 38 -8.31 -5.16 6.47
CA ALA A 38 -6.99 -5.51 5.94
C ALA A 38 -6.16 -4.31 5.46
N SER A 39 -6.75 -3.11 5.38
CA SER A 39 -6.05 -1.91 4.93
C SER A 39 -5.21 -1.31 6.07
N PRO A 40 -3.86 -1.33 6.02
CA PRO A 40 -3.03 -0.93 7.16
C PRO A 40 -3.21 0.53 7.57
N ILE A 41 -3.62 1.39 6.65
CA ILE A 41 -3.88 2.82 6.90
C ILE A 41 -4.94 3.05 7.99
N ASN A 42 -5.88 2.12 8.15
CA ASN A 42 -6.96 2.21 9.14
C ASN A 42 -6.51 1.84 10.56
N HIS A 43 -5.32 1.27 10.70
CA HIS A 43 -4.74 0.84 11.98
C HIS A 43 -3.57 1.71 12.42
N LEU A 44 -3.32 2.84 11.73
CA LEU A 44 -2.23 3.74 12.07
C LEU A 44 -2.39 4.33 13.48
N THR A 45 -1.30 4.32 14.23
CA THR A 45 -1.17 4.92 15.56
C THR A 45 0.10 5.75 15.65
N LYS A 46 0.18 6.63 16.66
CA LYS A 46 1.37 7.48 16.89
C LYS A 46 2.65 6.70 17.19
N ASP A 47 2.51 5.45 17.60
CA ASP A 47 3.63 4.59 18.00
C ASP A 47 4.21 3.80 16.81
N ASP A 48 3.62 3.92 15.61
CA ASP A 48 4.11 3.22 14.44
C ASP A 48 5.49 3.74 14.01
N PRO A 49 6.38 2.84 13.52
CA PRO A 49 7.73 3.21 13.14
C PRO A 49 7.76 4.02 11.84
N PRO A 50 8.86 4.74 11.56
CA PRO A 50 9.12 5.28 10.24
C PRO A 50 9.06 4.18 9.17
N ILE A 51 8.48 4.50 8.01
CA ILE A 51 8.41 3.57 6.88
C ILE A 51 9.18 4.08 5.66
N ARG A 52 9.64 3.11 4.84
CA ARG A 52 10.17 3.35 3.50
C ARG A 52 9.33 2.57 2.50
N LEU A 53 8.77 3.25 1.51
CA LEU A 53 7.98 2.66 0.42
C LEU A 53 8.75 2.78 -0.90
N THR A 54 8.78 1.71 -1.68
CA THR A 54 9.42 1.68 -3.00
C THR A 54 8.42 1.21 -4.05
N TYR A 55 8.21 2.04 -5.07
CA TYR A 55 7.32 1.76 -6.20
C TYR A 55 8.11 1.75 -7.51
N THR A 56 7.73 0.84 -8.41
CA THR A 56 8.17 0.85 -9.80
C THR A 56 7.15 1.66 -10.61
N GLY A 57 7.56 2.81 -11.14
CA GLY A 57 6.67 3.83 -11.69
C GLY A 57 5.77 3.33 -12.82
N GLN A 58 4.51 3.06 -12.51
CA GLN A 58 3.39 2.98 -13.45
C GLN A 58 2.11 3.40 -12.70
N ASP A 59 1.73 4.67 -12.86
CA ASP A 59 0.46 5.21 -12.36
C ASP A 59 -0.54 5.48 -13.48
N GLU A 60 -0.16 5.15 -14.71
CA GLU A 60 -1.00 5.37 -15.89
C GLU A 60 -2.21 4.44 -15.87
N PRO A 61 -3.40 4.94 -16.27
CA PRO A 61 -4.58 4.10 -16.43
C PRO A 61 -4.30 2.95 -17.41
N SER A 62 -4.57 1.73 -16.98
CA SER A 62 -4.52 0.53 -17.82
C SER A 62 -5.90 -0.10 -17.93
N GLU A 63 -6.21 -0.63 -19.11
CA GLU A 63 -7.45 -1.37 -19.37
C GLU A 63 -7.37 -2.84 -18.93
N LYS A 64 -6.18 -3.30 -18.55
CA LYS A 64 -5.97 -4.68 -18.11
C LYS A 64 -6.38 -4.84 -16.65
N ALA A 65 -7.13 -5.91 -16.37
CA ALA A 65 -7.57 -6.24 -15.02
C ALA A 65 -6.38 -6.39 -14.07
N GLY A 66 -6.46 -5.72 -12.92
CA GLY A 66 -5.43 -5.73 -11.88
C GLY A 66 -4.25 -4.78 -12.11
N ASP A 67 -4.06 -4.25 -13.32
CA ASP A 67 -3.05 -3.23 -13.54
C ASP A 67 -3.41 -1.98 -12.72
N GLY A 68 -2.45 -1.50 -11.92
CA GLY A 68 -2.67 -0.43 -10.93
C GLY A 68 -2.86 -0.92 -9.49
N MET A 69 -2.92 -2.23 -9.23
CA MET A 69 -2.92 -2.75 -7.85
C MET A 69 -1.62 -2.44 -7.07
N HIS A 70 -0.52 -2.15 -7.79
CA HIS A 70 0.76 -1.68 -7.24
C HIS A 70 1.00 -0.18 -7.40
N SER A 71 -0.04 0.62 -7.66
CA SER A 71 0.06 2.07 -7.87
C SER A 71 0.70 2.78 -6.67
N GLN A 72 1.62 3.73 -6.94
CA GLN A 72 2.24 4.58 -5.93
C GLN A 72 1.26 5.54 -5.26
N LYS A 73 0.06 5.72 -5.81
CA LYS A 73 -1.02 6.51 -5.17
C LYS A 73 -1.37 5.95 -3.79
N PHE A 74 -1.28 4.63 -3.58
CA PHE A 74 -1.46 4.06 -2.24
C PHE A 74 -0.44 4.59 -1.25
N GLY A 75 0.83 4.69 -1.66
CA GLY A 75 1.90 5.24 -0.83
C GLY A 75 1.76 6.73 -0.58
N THR A 76 1.28 7.48 -1.57
CA THR A 76 0.98 8.91 -1.41
C THR A 76 -0.12 9.14 -0.36
N ILE A 77 -1.18 8.34 -0.39
CA ILE A 77 -2.28 8.41 0.58
C ILE A 77 -1.79 8.02 1.98
N LEU A 78 -1.05 6.91 2.10
CA LEU A 78 -0.51 6.45 3.38
C LEU A 78 0.45 7.49 3.98
N LYS A 79 1.35 8.05 3.18
CA LYS A 79 2.27 9.11 3.60
C LYS A 79 1.53 10.31 4.19
N ALA A 80 0.48 10.79 3.51
CA ALA A 80 -0.31 11.91 3.98
C ALA A 80 -1.04 11.62 5.31
N GLU A 81 -1.46 10.37 5.53
CA GLU A 81 -2.09 9.96 6.81
C GLU A 81 -1.05 9.89 7.94
N MET A 82 0.11 9.29 7.68
CA MET A 82 1.22 9.19 8.65
C MET A 82 1.76 10.55 9.09
N GLU A 83 1.78 11.52 8.17
CA GLU A 83 2.20 12.90 8.48
C GLU A 83 1.30 13.56 9.54
N LYS A 84 0.01 13.19 9.63
CA LYS A 84 -0.89 13.69 10.69
C LYS A 84 -0.50 13.19 12.09
N PHE A 85 0.17 12.05 12.16
CA PHE A 85 0.71 11.48 13.40
C PHE A 85 2.16 11.89 13.67
N GLY A 86 2.78 12.65 12.75
CA GLY A 86 4.19 13.04 12.85
C GLY A 86 5.18 11.91 12.51
N ILE A 87 4.72 10.88 11.80
CA ILE A 87 5.53 9.70 11.49
C ILE A 87 6.18 9.89 10.12
N SER A 88 7.49 9.62 10.04
CA SER A 88 8.25 9.74 8.79
C SER A 88 7.89 8.62 7.82
N CYS A 89 7.54 9.00 6.59
CA CYS A 89 7.36 8.07 5.47
C CYS A 89 8.22 8.53 4.28
N GLU A 90 9.26 7.76 3.94
CA GLU A 90 10.12 7.97 2.78
C GLU A 90 9.58 7.18 1.58
N MET A 91 9.12 7.87 0.54
CA MET A 91 8.59 7.24 -0.67
C MET A 91 9.58 7.40 -1.82
N ILE A 92 9.93 6.28 -2.47
CA ILE A 92 10.86 6.22 -3.60
C ILE A 92 10.12 5.63 -4.80
N VAL A 93 10.29 6.28 -5.94
CA VAL A 93 9.77 5.83 -7.23
C VAL A 93 10.96 5.60 -8.13
N ALA A 94 11.28 4.34 -8.41
CA ALA A 94 12.46 3.97 -9.18
C ALA A 94 12.20 2.66 -9.95
N PRO A 95 12.89 2.43 -11.08
CA PRO A 95 12.76 1.17 -11.84
C PRO A 95 13.13 -0.09 -11.04
N GLY A 96 13.79 0.06 -9.89
CA GLY A 96 14.13 -1.04 -9.00
C GLY A 96 14.52 -0.55 -7.62
N MET A 97 14.67 -1.51 -6.70
CA MET A 97 15.12 -1.25 -5.33
C MET A 97 16.62 -0.95 -5.30
N ASN A 98 17.01 0.18 -4.72
CA ASN A 98 18.39 0.39 -4.30
C ASN A 98 18.59 -0.26 -2.92
N ILE A 99 19.32 -1.38 -2.88
CA ILE A 99 19.55 -2.18 -1.68
C ILE A 99 20.34 -1.39 -0.63
N ASP A 100 21.37 -0.65 -1.04
CA ASP A 100 22.21 0.12 -0.12
C ASP A 100 21.40 1.19 0.61
N GLU A 101 20.51 1.89 -0.09
CA GLU A 101 19.61 2.88 0.51
C GLU A 101 18.58 2.25 1.46
N HIS A 102 18.05 1.06 1.13
CA HIS A 102 17.18 0.32 2.04
C HIS A 102 17.92 -0.10 3.31
N MET A 103 19.15 -0.60 3.17
CA MET A 103 19.97 -0.99 4.31
C MET A 103 20.33 0.22 5.18
N LYS A 104 20.65 1.38 4.59
CA LYS A 104 20.85 2.63 5.35
C LYS A 104 19.62 3.02 6.14
N PHE A 105 18.43 2.93 5.54
CA PHE A 105 17.17 3.20 6.24
C PHE A 105 16.95 2.27 7.42
N LEU A 106 17.12 0.95 7.22
CA LEU A 106 16.96 -0.04 8.28
C LEU A 106 17.97 0.17 9.40
N VAL A 107 19.24 0.36 9.07
CA VAL A 107 20.33 0.62 10.01
C VAL A 107 20.06 1.86 10.87
N LYS A 108 19.55 2.93 10.27
CA LYS A 108 19.22 4.18 10.99
C LYS A 108 18.14 3.97 12.05
N HIS A 109 17.14 3.11 11.79
CA HIS A 109 15.94 3.01 12.63
C HIS A 109 15.88 1.75 13.50
N LEU A 110 16.61 0.68 13.17
CA LEU A 110 16.62 -0.58 13.91
C LEU A 110 17.85 -0.74 14.83
N ARG A 111 18.88 0.09 14.70
CA ARG A 111 20.03 0.00 15.60
C ARG A 111 19.60 0.30 17.05
N PRO A 112 20.00 -0.55 18.02
CA PRO A 112 19.81 -0.23 19.42
C PRO A 112 20.46 1.11 19.75
N LYS A 113 19.74 1.95 20.49
CA LYS A 113 20.35 3.17 21.06
C LYS A 113 21.30 2.70 22.18
N THR A 114 22.59 2.74 21.92
CA THR A 114 23.66 2.55 22.91
C THR A 114 23.76 3.75 23.83
#